data_AF-R0G2B5-F1
#
_entry.id   AF-R0G2B5-F1
#
_cell.length_a   1.000
_cell.length_b   1.000
_cell.length_c   1.000
_cell.angle_alpha   90.00
_cell.angle_beta   90.00
_cell.angle_gamma   90.00
#
_symmetry.space_group_name_H-M   'P 1'
#
loop_
_entity.id
_entity.type
_entity.pdbx_description
1 polymer ?
#
loop_
_entity_poly.entity_id
_entity_poly.type
_entity_poly.pdbx_seq_one_letter_code
_entity_poly.pdbx_strand_id
1 'polypeptide(L)'
;MKLPFHPPGKQPVFYKEKESIQDVLDRRANVDSMFMAYLNLNKVNAFARNFTYGEIPKYFTWDGKLKQYKQRERGFSIGRINYVPHKMEDEYYMRILLGIVPGPTSDDDIRTYKRFVYETYKKACFARGIVEDDQAYIDSLLEGSIWFFGKQLRNYFTMMLLDGCLSRPDNVWEQTEFSKWILAVGDGKVSEPNDGEALIDIPEVLIIRYDGEPIDAISRADYGDLS
;
A
#
# COMPACT_ATOMS: atom_id res chain seq x y z
N MET A 1 -18.43 -18.47 -1.30
CA MET A 1 -17.62 -18.69 -2.52
C MET A 1 -16.28 -17.98 -2.38
N LYS A 2 -15.15 -18.65 -2.65
CA LYS A 2 -13.84 -17.95 -2.76
C LYS A 2 -13.73 -17.29 -4.13
N LEU A 3 -13.28 -16.04 -4.16
CA LEU A 3 -13.19 -15.22 -5.36
C LEU A 3 -11.71 -14.88 -5.63
N PRO A 4 -11.05 -15.62 -6.55
CA PRO A 4 -9.70 -15.30 -6.97
C PRO A 4 -9.73 -14.06 -7.86
N PHE A 5 -8.63 -13.33 -7.85
CA PHE A 5 -8.36 -12.19 -8.72
C PHE A 5 -6.85 -12.09 -8.93
N HIS A 6 -6.45 -11.27 -9.89
CA HIS A 6 -5.05 -11.00 -10.20
C HIS A 6 -4.95 -9.65 -10.92
N PRO A 7 -3.84 -8.91 -10.76
CA PRO A 7 -3.54 -7.77 -11.61
C PRO A 7 -3.38 -8.18 -13.08
N PRO A 8 -3.42 -7.21 -14.01
CA PRO A 8 -3.09 -7.41 -15.41
C PRO A 8 -1.76 -8.14 -15.59
N GLY A 9 -1.71 -9.10 -16.51
CA GLY A 9 -0.50 -9.88 -16.79
C GLY A 9 -0.12 -10.94 -15.74
N LYS A 10 -0.65 -10.88 -14.51
CA LYS A 10 -0.35 -11.81 -13.41
C LYS A 10 -1.36 -12.98 -13.28
N GLN A 11 -2.08 -13.31 -14.35
CA GLN A 11 -3.03 -14.42 -14.34
C GLN A 11 -2.33 -15.74 -13.99
N PRO A 12 -2.84 -16.52 -13.00
CA PRO A 12 -2.24 -17.79 -12.63
C PRO A 12 -2.38 -18.81 -13.75
N VAL A 13 -1.30 -19.55 -13.99
CA VAL A 13 -1.22 -20.60 -15.01
C VAL A 13 -0.82 -21.90 -14.35
N PHE A 14 -1.61 -22.96 -14.57
CA PHE A 14 -1.33 -24.30 -14.06
C PHE A 14 -0.84 -25.17 -15.21
N TYR A 15 0.35 -25.76 -15.05
CA TYR A 15 0.96 -26.66 -16.03
C TYR A 15 1.25 -28.01 -15.39
N LYS A 16 1.28 -29.06 -16.21
CA LYS A 16 1.78 -30.38 -15.79
C LYS A 16 3.27 -30.49 -16.12
N GLU A 17 3.99 -31.31 -15.36
CA GLU A 17 5.45 -31.45 -15.46
C GLU A 17 5.97 -31.85 -16.86
N LYS A 18 5.11 -32.48 -17.69
CA LYS A 18 5.44 -32.92 -19.06
C LYS A 18 4.74 -32.11 -20.16
N GLU A 19 4.12 -30.99 -19.82
CA GLU A 19 3.34 -30.19 -20.76
C GLU A 19 4.22 -29.15 -21.46
N SER A 20 4.02 -28.94 -22.77
CA SER A 20 4.80 -27.93 -23.49
C SER A 20 4.38 -26.53 -23.04
N ILE A 21 5.36 -25.61 -23.02
CA ILE A 21 5.11 -24.20 -22.69
C ILE A 21 4.08 -23.60 -23.66
N GLN A 22 4.11 -24.01 -24.93
CA GLN A 22 3.17 -23.49 -25.93
C GLN A 22 1.72 -23.90 -25.60
N ASP A 23 1.48 -25.17 -25.27
CA ASP A 23 0.14 -25.67 -24.89
C ASP A 23 -0.39 -25.01 -23.62
N VAL A 24 0.52 -24.61 -22.73
CA VAL A 24 0.20 -23.89 -21.49
C VAL A 24 -0.19 -22.43 -21.79
N LEU A 25 0.55 -21.75 -22.67
CA LEU A 25 0.25 -20.38 -23.09
C LEU A 25 -1.03 -20.31 -23.92
N ASP A 26 -1.24 -21.23 -24.85
CA ASP A 26 -2.45 -21.30 -25.68
C ASP A 26 -3.69 -21.54 -24.81
N ARG A 27 -3.58 -22.37 -23.76
CA ARG A 27 -4.67 -22.56 -22.80
C ARG A 27 -4.94 -21.29 -21.99
N ARG A 28 -3.89 -20.61 -21.52
CA ARG A 28 -4.04 -19.35 -20.76
C ARG A 28 -4.77 -18.30 -21.59
N ALA A 29 -4.40 -18.12 -22.85
CA ALA A 29 -5.03 -17.17 -23.76
C ALA A 29 -6.54 -17.44 -23.96
N ASN A 30 -6.96 -18.70 -23.78
CA ASN A 30 -8.32 -19.16 -24.03
C ASN A 30 -9.18 -19.36 -22.76
N VAL A 31 -8.64 -19.13 -21.55
CA VAL A 31 -9.38 -19.36 -20.29
C VAL A 31 -9.65 -18.05 -19.57
N ASP A 32 -10.92 -17.65 -19.55
CA ASP A 32 -11.42 -16.62 -18.65
C ASP A 32 -11.34 -17.11 -17.20
N SER A 33 -10.54 -16.42 -16.38
CA SER A 33 -10.57 -16.58 -14.94
C SER A 33 -11.93 -16.10 -14.40
N MET A 34 -12.30 -16.50 -13.18
CA MET A 34 -13.53 -15.99 -12.54
C MET A 34 -13.54 -14.45 -12.50
N PHE A 35 -12.39 -13.85 -12.24
CA PHE A 35 -12.26 -12.39 -12.22
C PHE A 35 -12.46 -11.78 -13.62
N MET A 36 -11.86 -12.36 -14.67
CA MET A 36 -12.07 -11.90 -16.05
C MET A 36 -13.54 -12.05 -16.48
N ALA A 37 -14.18 -13.15 -16.11
CA ALA A 37 -15.60 -13.36 -16.36
C ALA A 37 -16.50 -12.37 -15.61
N TYR A 38 -16.08 -11.84 -14.46
CA TYR A 38 -16.80 -10.75 -13.79
C TYR A 38 -16.72 -9.46 -14.60
N LEU A 39 -15.54 -9.07 -15.09
CA LEU A 39 -15.40 -7.89 -15.96
C LEU A 39 -16.21 -8.05 -17.25
N ASN A 40 -16.16 -9.23 -17.88
CA ASN A 40 -16.93 -9.54 -19.08
C ASN A 40 -18.44 -9.54 -18.81
N LEU A 41 -18.90 -10.06 -17.67
CA LEU A 41 -20.30 -9.96 -17.26
C LEU A 41 -20.75 -8.49 -17.17
N ASN A 42 -19.94 -7.62 -16.58
CA ASN A 42 -20.30 -6.20 -16.40
C ASN A 42 -20.40 -5.43 -17.72
N LYS A 43 -19.68 -5.85 -18.77
CA LYS A 43 -19.82 -5.28 -20.13
C LYS A 43 -21.23 -5.47 -20.68
N VAL A 44 -21.82 -6.65 -20.46
CA VAL A 44 -23.07 -7.06 -21.12
C VAL A 44 -24.29 -7.03 -20.21
N ASN A 45 -24.12 -7.03 -18.88
CA ASN A 45 -25.22 -7.14 -17.93
C ASN A 45 -25.34 -5.89 -17.06
N ALA A 46 -26.38 -5.08 -17.31
CA ALA A 46 -26.63 -3.85 -16.56
C ALA A 46 -26.98 -4.09 -15.08
N PHE A 47 -27.59 -5.22 -14.75
CA PHE A 47 -27.91 -5.58 -13.37
C PHE A 47 -26.64 -5.90 -12.57
N ALA A 48 -25.71 -6.66 -13.16
CA ALA A 48 -24.42 -6.99 -12.55
C ALA A 48 -23.58 -5.75 -12.21
N ARG A 49 -23.69 -4.68 -13.00
CA ARG A 49 -22.96 -3.42 -12.78
C ARG A 49 -23.29 -2.71 -11.47
N ASN A 50 -24.38 -3.08 -10.78
CA ASN A 50 -24.73 -2.53 -9.48
C ASN A 50 -23.98 -3.16 -8.31
N PHE A 51 -23.16 -4.20 -8.55
CA PHE A 51 -22.56 -5.01 -7.48
C PHE A 51 -21.04 -5.05 -7.58
N THR A 52 -20.41 -5.02 -6.41
CA THR A 52 -18.96 -5.26 -6.26
C THR A 52 -18.63 -6.74 -6.50
N TYR A 53 -17.36 -7.07 -6.75
CA TYR A 53 -16.97 -8.46 -7.02
C TYR A 53 -17.34 -9.40 -5.86
N GLY A 54 -17.17 -8.93 -4.62
CA GLY A 54 -17.55 -9.67 -3.40
C GLY A 54 -19.04 -9.98 -3.30
N GLU A 55 -19.89 -9.21 -3.95
CA GLU A 55 -21.34 -9.33 -3.89
C GLU A 55 -21.93 -10.14 -5.04
N ILE A 56 -21.19 -10.31 -6.13
CA ILE A 56 -21.63 -11.09 -7.30
C ILE A 56 -22.17 -12.47 -6.93
N PRO A 57 -21.55 -13.26 -6.03
CA PRO A 57 -22.08 -14.58 -5.66
C PRO A 57 -23.48 -14.56 -5.02
N LYS A 58 -23.94 -13.41 -4.51
CA LYS A 58 -25.31 -13.25 -4.00
C LYS A 58 -26.32 -13.43 -5.13
N TYR A 59 -26.01 -12.92 -6.33
CA TYR A 59 -26.94 -12.83 -7.47
C TYR A 59 -26.57 -13.71 -8.65
N PHE A 60 -25.33 -14.17 -8.72
CA PHE A 60 -24.80 -14.98 -9.80
C PHE A 60 -24.11 -16.23 -9.26
N THR A 61 -24.05 -17.26 -10.10
CA THR A 61 -23.32 -18.50 -9.84
C THR A 61 -22.31 -18.72 -10.95
N TRP A 62 -21.12 -19.15 -10.58
CA TRP A 62 -20.07 -19.50 -11.54
C TRP A 62 -20.36 -20.84 -12.20
N ASP A 63 -20.40 -20.84 -13.52
CA ASP A 63 -20.39 -22.04 -14.36
C ASP A 63 -18.94 -22.35 -14.75
N GLY A 64 -18.32 -23.30 -14.04
CA GLY A 64 -16.92 -23.67 -14.29
C GLY A 64 -16.68 -24.37 -15.62
N LYS A 65 -17.72 -24.92 -16.27
CA LYS A 65 -17.62 -25.54 -17.60
C LYS A 65 -17.64 -24.49 -18.70
N LEU A 66 -18.57 -23.53 -18.61
CA LEU A 66 -18.71 -22.44 -19.57
C LEU A 66 -17.83 -21.23 -19.26
N LYS A 67 -17.12 -21.24 -18.13
CA LYS A 67 -16.25 -20.14 -17.66
C LYS A 67 -16.96 -18.78 -17.59
N GLN A 68 -18.22 -18.78 -17.14
CA GLN A 68 -19.02 -17.57 -17.07
C GLN A 68 -19.90 -17.54 -15.82
N TYR A 69 -20.39 -16.35 -15.48
CA TYR A 69 -21.42 -16.17 -14.46
C TYR A 69 -22.82 -16.30 -15.06
N LYS A 70 -23.67 -17.08 -14.42
CA LYS A 70 -25.10 -17.18 -14.73
C LYS A 70 -25.90 -16.58 -13.59
N GLN A 71 -27.04 -15.97 -13.92
CA GLN A 71 -27.94 -15.45 -12.91
C GLN A 71 -28.39 -16.58 -11.98
N ARG A 72 -28.41 -16.30 -10.68
CA ARG A 72 -28.81 -17.26 -9.65
C ARG A 72 -30.33 -17.37 -9.64
N GLU A 73 -30.83 -18.60 -9.71
CA GLU A 73 -32.26 -18.89 -9.62
C GLU A 73 -32.70 -19.20 -8.18
N ARG A 74 -31.82 -19.80 -7.35
CA ARG A 74 -32.13 -20.22 -5.97
C ARG A 74 -30.95 -20.07 -5.01
N GLY A 75 -31.30 -19.90 -3.73
CA GLY A 75 -30.37 -19.81 -2.60
C GLY A 75 -29.63 -18.47 -2.52
N PHE A 76 -28.62 -18.41 -1.66
CA PHE A 76 -27.70 -17.27 -1.57
C PHE A 76 -26.26 -17.78 -1.42
N SER A 77 -25.28 -16.96 -1.82
CA SER A 77 -23.87 -17.24 -1.54
C SER A 77 -23.15 -15.95 -1.15
N ILE A 78 -22.29 -16.06 -0.14
CA ILE A 78 -21.43 -14.95 0.28
C ILE A 78 -20.10 -15.09 -0.47
N GLY A 79 -19.74 -14.07 -1.26
CA GLY A 79 -18.43 -13.97 -1.89
C GLY A 79 -17.36 -13.58 -0.89
N ARG A 80 -16.19 -14.22 -0.98
CA ARG A 80 -15.00 -13.92 -0.19
C ARG A 80 -13.84 -13.72 -1.15
N ILE A 81 -13.48 -12.47 -1.38
CA ILE A 81 -12.28 -12.11 -2.15
C ILE A 81 -11.06 -12.66 -1.39
N ASN A 82 -10.13 -13.28 -2.11
CA ASN A 82 -8.96 -13.92 -1.51
C ASN A 82 -8.12 -12.92 -0.70
N TYR A 83 -7.64 -13.34 0.47
CA TYR A 83 -6.76 -12.52 1.32
C TYR A 83 -5.45 -12.23 0.58
N VAL A 84 -4.95 -11.01 0.76
CA VAL A 84 -3.65 -10.57 0.26
C VAL A 84 -2.94 -9.82 1.38
N PRO A 85 -1.68 -10.16 1.70
CA PRO A 85 -0.90 -9.42 2.68
C PRO A 85 -0.45 -8.06 2.11
N HIS A 86 -0.28 -7.06 2.97
CA HIS A 86 0.05 -5.68 2.58
C HIS A 86 1.32 -5.56 1.73
N LYS A 87 2.31 -6.43 1.97
CA LYS A 87 3.57 -6.51 1.20
C LYS A 87 3.40 -6.73 -0.32
N MET A 88 2.24 -7.22 -0.75
CA MET A 88 1.90 -7.38 -2.17
C MET A 88 1.06 -6.18 -2.59
N GLU A 89 1.71 -5.04 -2.82
CA GLU A 89 1.06 -3.72 -2.89
C GLU A 89 -0.09 -3.68 -3.92
N ASP A 90 0.20 -4.05 -5.17
CA ASP A 90 -0.79 -4.04 -6.26
C ASP A 90 -2.01 -4.91 -5.92
N GLU A 91 -1.76 -6.16 -5.54
CA GLU A 91 -2.79 -7.13 -5.22
C GLU A 91 -3.61 -6.69 -3.99
N TYR A 92 -2.95 -6.07 -3.00
CA TYR A 92 -3.59 -5.60 -1.77
C TYR A 92 -4.56 -4.45 -2.05
N TYR A 93 -4.12 -3.41 -2.76
CA TYR A 93 -4.99 -2.28 -3.07
C TYR A 93 -6.05 -2.64 -4.12
N MET A 94 -5.73 -3.50 -5.08
CA MET A 94 -6.73 -4.05 -6.00
C MET A 94 -7.83 -4.80 -5.25
N ARG A 95 -7.49 -5.63 -4.25
CA ARG A 95 -8.48 -6.33 -3.40
C ARG A 95 -9.46 -5.35 -2.76
N ILE A 96 -8.95 -4.23 -2.22
CA ILE A 96 -9.76 -3.19 -1.59
C ILE A 96 -10.73 -2.59 -2.62
N LEU A 97 -10.22 -2.20 -3.80
CA LEU A 97 -11.04 -1.64 -4.87
C LEU A 97 -12.12 -2.61 -5.35
N LEU A 98 -11.83 -3.91 -5.45
CA LEU A 98 -12.83 -4.93 -5.81
C LEU A 98 -13.95 -5.11 -4.78
N GLY A 99 -13.72 -4.64 -3.54
CA GLY A 99 -14.72 -4.62 -2.47
C GLY A 99 -15.60 -3.37 -2.45
N ILE A 100 -15.31 -2.36 -3.27
CA ILE A 100 -15.99 -1.06 -3.21
C ILE A 100 -16.44 -0.52 -4.58
N VAL A 101 -15.76 -0.91 -5.67
CA VAL A 101 -16.06 -0.44 -7.03
C VAL A 101 -17.07 -1.40 -7.64
N PRO A 102 -18.34 -0.99 -7.82
CA PRO A 102 -19.33 -1.82 -8.46
C PRO A 102 -19.14 -1.79 -9.97
N GLY A 103 -19.37 -2.94 -10.61
CA GLY A 103 -19.52 -3.02 -12.06
C GLY A 103 -18.35 -2.60 -12.97
N PRO A 104 -17.05 -2.68 -12.59
CA PRO A 104 -15.97 -2.37 -13.51
C PRO A 104 -16.02 -3.30 -14.73
N THR A 105 -15.83 -2.74 -15.92
CA THR A 105 -15.81 -3.50 -17.18
C THR A 105 -14.38 -3.75 -17.69
N SER A 106 -13.40 -3.09 -17.09
CA SER A 106 -11.98 -3.16 -17.41
C SER A 106 -11.12 -2.99 -16.17
N ASP A 107 -9.81 -3.20 -16.30
CA ASP A 107 -8.85 -2.84 -15.23
C ASP A 107 -8.82 -1.34 -14.95
N ASP A 108 -8.87 -0.51 -16.00
CA ASP A 108 -8.88 0.95 -15.87
C ASP A 108 -10.11 1.42 -15.07
N ASP A 109 -11.28 0.77 -15.25
CA ASP A 109 -12.48 1.09 -14.49
C ASP A 109 -12.30 0.85 -12.99
N ILE A 110 -11.53 -0.18 -12.60
CA ILE A 110 -11.21 -0.46 -11.19
C ILE A 110 -10.41 0.71 -10.59
N ARG A 111 -9.48 1.26 -11.37
CA ARG A 111 -8.63 2.41 -10.98
C ARG A 111 -9.30 3.75 -11.24
N THR A 112 -10.51 3.80 -11.78
CA THR A 112 -11.17 5.07 -12.11
C THR A 112 -11.88 5.66 -10.89
N TYR A 113 -11.66 6.94 -10.60
CA TYR A 113 -12.45 7.69 -9.61
C TYR A 113 -12.66 9.13 -10.07
N LYS A 114 -13.88 9.66 -9.90
CA LYS A 114 -14.29 11.00 -10.37
C LYS A 114 -13.87 11.28 -11.83
N ARG A 115 -13.98 10.27 -12.71
CA ARG A 115 -13.62 10.29 -14.15
C ARG A 115 -12.12 10.34 -14.47
N PHE A 116 -11.24 10.21 -13.47
CA PHE A 116 -9.80 10.08 -13.68
C PHE A 116 -9.38 8.62 -13.50
N VAL A 117 -8.61 8.09 -14.46
CA VAL A 117 -7.93 6.80 -14.34
C VAL A 117 -6.62 7.05 -13.61
N TYR A 118 -6.42 6.43 -12.44
CA TYR A 118 -5.20 6.57 -11.67
C TYR A 118 -4.16 5.54 -12.10
N GLU A 119 -2.89 5.91 -12.07
CA GLU A 119 -1.77 5.07 -12.50
C GLU A 119 -1.68 3.75 -11.72
N THR A 120 -1.93 3.77 -10.41
CA THR A 120 -1.85 2.59 -9.54
C THR A 120 -3.13 2.41 -8.73
N TYR A 121 -3.40 1.18 -8.29
CA TYR A 121 -4.54 0.91 -7.38
C TYR A 121 -4.42 1.68 -6.07
N LYS A 122 -3.20 1.84 -5.54
CA LYS A 122 -2.92 2.65 -4.34
C LYS A 122 -3.35 4.10 -4.51
N LYS A 123 -2.96 4.75 -5.63
CA LYS A 123 -3.39 6.11 -5.94
C LYS A 123 -4.90 6.23 -6.10
N ALA A 124 -5.56 5.23 -6.68
CA ALA A 124 -7.03 5.18 -6.75
C ALA A 124 -7.68 5.06 -5.35
N CYS A 125 -7.13 4.24 -4.46
CA CYS A 125 -7.59 4.12 -3.07
C CYS A 125 -7.41 5.43 -2.28
N PHE A 126 -6.25 6.08 -2.45
CA PHE A 126 -5.94 7.38 -1.85
C PHE A 126 -6.92 8.46 -2.30
N ALA A 127 -7.14 8.60 -3.61
CA ALA A 127 -8.07 9.58 -4.15
C ALA A 127 -9.51 9.39 -3.67
N ARG A 128 -9.88 8.17 -3.28
CA ARG A 128 -11.18 7.82 -2.70
C ARG A 128 -11.29 8.06 -1.19
N GLY A 129 -10.19 8.45 -0.52
CA GLY A 129 -10.13 8.64 0.94
C GLY A 129 -10.18 7.32 1.72
N ILE A 130 -9.75 6.21 1.12
CA ILE A 130 -9.77 4.88 1.76
C ILE A 130 -8.47 4.58 2.48
N VAL A 131 -7.40 5.17 1.98
CA VAL A 131 -6.07 5.15 2.57
C VAL A 131 -5.81 6.59 2.93
N GLU A 132 -5.61 6.85 4.22
CA GLU A 132 -5.18 8.17 4.70
C GLU A 132 -3.77 8.44 4.14
N ASP A 133 -3.43 9.72 3.94
CA ASP A 133 -2.03 10.05 3.71
C ASP A 133 -1.24 9.78 4.99
N ASP A 134 0.07 9.73 4.85
CA ASP A 134 0.92 9.66 6.02
C ASP A 134 1.07 11.04 6.68
N GLN A 135 0.23 12.03 6.34
CA GLN A 135 0.38 13.41 6.82
C GLN A 135 0.20 13.47 8.32
N ALA A 136 -0.75 12.73 8.89
CA ALA A 136 -0.90 12.65 10.34
C ALA A 136 0.35 12.09 11.05
N TYR A 137 1.05 11.14 10.42
CA TYR A 137 2.31 10.60 10.95
C TYR A 137 3.47 11.58 10.78
N ILE A 138 3.52 12.29 9.65
CA ILE A 138 4.48 13.38 9.40
C ILE A 138 4.29 14.49 10.42
N ASP A 139 3.07 14.99 10.59
CA ASP A 139 2.71 16.04 11.53
C ASP A 139 3.04 15.62 12.96
N SER A 140 2.76 14.36 13.32
CA SER A 140 3.10 13.82 14.64
C SER A 140 4.61 13.71 14.88
N LEU A 141 5.40 13.33 13.86
CA LEU A 141 6.87 13.31 13.95
C LEU A 141 7.46 14.73 14.02
N LEU A 142 6.87 15.69 13.31
CA LEU A 142 7.25 17.10 13.36
C LEU A 142 6.92 17.73 14.71
N GLU A 143 5.72 17.52 15.24
CA GLU A 143 5.32 17.98 16.57
C GLU A 143 6.16 17.30 17.66
N GLY A 144 6.33 15.98 17.56
CA GLY A 144 7.18 15.21 18.46
C GLY A 144 8.62 15.71 18.46
N SER A 145 9.13 16.21 17.32
CA SER A 145 10.50 16.74 17.26
C SER A 145 10.72 17.95 18.17
N ILE A 146 9.67 18.70 18.52
CA ILE A 146 9.77 19.82 19.45
C ILE A 146 10.07 19.33 20.88
N TRP A 147 9.62 18.12 21.23
CA TRP A 147 9.61 17.62 22.61
C TRP A 147 10.52 16.40 22.85
N PHE A 148 10.87 15.67 21.79
CA PHE A 148 11.57 14.38 21.87
C PHE A 148 12.99 14.44 21.32
N PHE A 149 13.87 13.65 21.92
CA PHE A 149 15.25 13.48 21.45
C PHE A 149 15.34 12.53 20.25
N GLY A 150 16.43 12.62 19.49
CA GLY A 150 16.65 11.82 18.28
C GLY A 150 16.41 10.30 18.42
N LYS A 151 16.79 9.67 19.54
CA LYS A 151 16.50 8.23 19.78
C LYS A 151 14.99 7.96 19.91
N GLN A 152 14.27 8.82 20.61
CA GLN A 152 12.82 8.67 20.80
C GLN A 152 12.09 8.81 19.47
N LEU A 153 12.49 9.78 18.63
CA LEU A 153 11.96 9.94 17.28
C LEU A 153 12.27 8.73 16.38
N ARG A 154 13.50 8.20 16.43
CA ARG A 154 13.87 6.97 15.69
C ARG A 154 13.05 5.76 16.14
N ASN A 155 12.84 5.59 17.44
CA ASN A 155 12.02 4.52 17.97
C ASN A 155 10.56 4.67 17.55
N TYR A 156 10.04 5.89 17.55
CA TYR A 156 8.67 6.17 17.12
C TYR A 156 8.47 5.85 15.64
N PHE A 157 9.38 6.30 14.77
CA PHE A 157 9.38 5.93 13.35
C PHE A 157 9.54 4.41 13.15
N THR A 158 10.41 3.75 13.92
CA THR A 158 10.58 2.28 13.86
C THR A 158 9.29 1.55 14.23
N MET A 159 8.55 2.02 15.24
CA MET A 159 7.25 1.44 15.59
C MET A 159 6.23 1.59 14.47
N MET A 160 6.19 2.75 13.79
CA MET A 160 5.33 2.96 12.62
C MET A 160 5.67 2.00 11.47
N LEU A 161 6.96 1.74 11.23
CA LEU A 161 7.43 0.76 10.25
C LEU A 161 7.02 -0.67 10.60
N LEU A 162 7.14 -1.05 11.88
CA LEU A 162 6.80 -2.39 12.36
C LEU A 162 5.29 -2.64 12.33
N ASP A 163 4.49 -1.63 12.64
CA ASP A 163 3.03 -1.69 12.57
C ASP A 163 2.52 -1.68 11.12
N GLY A 164 3.35 -1.22 10.18
CA GLY A 164 3.01 -1.16 8.76
C GLY A 164 1.93 -0.11 8.45
N CYS A 165 1.85 0.93 9.27
CA CYS A 165 0.83 1.97 9.17
C CYS A 165 1.20 3.08 8.16
N LEU A 166 2.47 3.19 7.77
CA LEU A 166 2.94 4.15 6.77
C LEU A 166 2.74 3.61 5.35
N SER A 167 1.99 4.35 4.55
CA SER A 167 1.79 4.07 3.13
C SER A 167 3.04 4.36 2.29
N ARG A 168 3.83 5.37 2.63
CA ARG A 168 5.09 5.78 2.01
C ARG A 168 6.14 6.13 3.07
N PRO A 169 6.77 5.13 3.70
CA PRO A 169 7.76 5.37 4.74
C PRO A 169 8.95 6.22 4.25
N ASP A 170 9.32 6.11 2.98
CA ASP A 170 10.30 6.95 2.30
C ASP A 170 9.93 8.43 2.36
N ASN A 171 8.67 8.74 2.04
CA ASN A 171 8.18 10.10 2.01
C ASN A 171 8.03 10.69 3.41
N VAL A 172 7.57 9.88 4.36
CA VAL A 172 7.49 10.29 5.76
C VAL A 172 8.87 10.65 6.27
N TRP A 173 9.86 9.78 6.04
CA TRP A 173 11.24 10.02 6.42
C TRP A 173 11.80 11.32 5.83
N GLU A 174 11.67 11.53 4.52
CA GLU A 174 12.14 12.72 3.81
C GLU A 174 11.51 14.03 4.33
N GLN A 175 10.28 13.98 4.83
CA GLN A 175 9.56 15.16 5.29
C GLN A 175 9.87 15.55 6.75
N THR A 176 10.58 14.71 7.51
CA THR A 176 10.98 15.02 8.89
C THR A 176 12.25 15.89 8.98
N GLU A 177 12.30 16.79 9.98
CA GLU A 177 13.39 17.76 10.18
C GLU A 177 14.77 17.10 10.38
N PHE A 178 14.82 15.90 10.96
CA PHE A 178 16.05 15.15 11.14
C PHE A 178 16.75 14.84 9.80
N SER A 179 15.99 14.36 8.82
CA SER A 179 16.48 14.00 7.49
C SER A 179 16.94 15.22 6.71
N LYS A 180 16.18 16.32 6.80
CA LYS A 180 16.52 17.59 6.14
C LYS A 180 17.81 18.18 6.70
N TRP A 181 18.01 18.16 8.02
CA TRP A 181 19.23 18.69 8.63
C TRP A 181 20.47 17.89 8.26
N ILE A 182 20.43 16.55 8.35
CA ILE A 182 21.57 15.69 7.97
C ILE A 182 21.93 15.87 6.49
N LEU A 183 20.94 15.94 5.60
CA LEU A 183 21.18 16.19 4.17
C LEU A 183 21.80 17.58 3.94
N ALA A 184 21.33 18.60 4.65
CA ALA A 184 21.92 19.93 4.57
C ALA A 184 23.38 19.95 5.04
N VAL A 185 23.74 19.17 6.08
CA VAL A 185 25.13 19.00 6.55
C VAL A 185 25.99 18.37 5.46
N GLY A 186 25.55 17.27 4.87
CA GLY A 186 26.30 16.56 3.82
C GLY A 186 26.46 17.36 2.52
N ASP A 187 25.46 18.17 2.16
CA ASP A 187 25.50 19.06 1.00
C ASP A 187 26.26 20.36 1.26
N GLY A 188 26.70 20.61 2.51
CA GLY A 188 27.39 21.84 2.87
C GLY A 188 26.51 23.09 2.83
N LYS A 189 25.19 22.92 3.04
CA LYS A 189 24.17 23.99 2.96
C LYS A 189 23.69 24.50 4.32
N VAL A 190 24.28 24.02 5.42
CA VAL A 190 23.85 24.43 6.77
C VAL A 190 24.38 25.80 7.17
N SER A 191 25.44 26.26 6.51
CA SER A 191 26.05 27.56 6.78
C SER A 191 26.90 28.00 5.60
N GLU A 192 26.89 29.32 5.35
CA GLU A 192 27.74 29.98 4.36
C GLU A 192 28.55 31.10 5.05
N PRO A 193 29.80 31.37 4.61
CA PRO A 193 30.52 30.66 3.55
C PRO A 193 31.02 29.30 4.04
N ASN A 194 30.97 28.29 3.16
CA ASN A 194 31.44 26.94 3.45
C ASN A 194 32.83 26.75 2.82
N ASP A 195 33.83 27.44 3.40
CA ASP A 195 35.21 27.55 2.90
C ASP A 195 36.20 26.65 3.66
N GLY A 196 35.69 25.66 4.39
CA GLY A 196 36.46 24.70 5.19
C GLY A 196 36.24 24.84 6.69
N GLU A 197 35.67 25.96 7.15
CA GLU A 197 35.25 26.18 8.54
C GLU A 197 33.83 26.77 8.55
N ALA A 198 32.82 25.95 8.88
CA ALA A 198 31.43 26.38 8.95
C ALA A 198 30.90 26.29 10.39
N LEU A 199 30.32 27.38 10.89
CA LEU A 199 29.52 27.35 12.11
C LEU A 199 28.17 26.71 11.80
N ILE A 200 27.89 25.56 12.41
CA ILE A 200 26.66 24.80 12.21
C ILE A 200 25.80 24.88 13.46
N ASP A 201 24.57 25.36 13.30
CA ASP A 201 23.57 25.26 14.35
C ASP A 201 23.07 23.80 14.43
N ILE A 202 23.35 23.16 15.57
CA ILE A 202 22.82 21.83 15.88
C ILE A 202 21.38 22.02 16.40
N PRO A 203 20.36 21.42 15.76
CA PRO A 203 18.99 21.48 16.21
C PRO A 203 18.89 21.04 17.66
N GLU A 204 18.12 21.76 18.48
CA GLU A 204 18.00 21.45 19.92
C GLU A 204 17.58 19.99 20.19
N VAL A 205 16.82 19.40 19.28
CA VAL A 205 16.32 18.02 19.30
C VAL A 205 17.44 16.96 19.24
N LEU A 206 18.61 17.36 18.74
CA LEU A 206 19.82 16.55 18.62
C LEU A 206 20.83 16.84 19.73
N ILE A 207 20.61 17.88 20.54
CA ILE A 207 21.47 18.24 21.65
C ILE A 207 21.14 17.34 22.84
N ILE A 208 22.11 16.53 23.25
CA ILE A 208 22.05 15.81 24.52
C ILE A 208 22.40 16.80 25.63
N ARG A 209 21.39 17.30 26.34
CA ARG A 209 21.58 18.17 27.51
C ARG A 209 21.94 17.30 28.72
N TYR A 210 22.99 17.67 29.45
CA TYR A 210 23.44 16.90 30.61
C TYR A 210 24.05 17.78 31.71
N ASP A 211 23.90 17.32 32.93
CA ASP A 211 24.48 17.84 34.17
C ASP A 211 25.19 16.69 34.89
N GLY A 212 26.46 16.44 34.52
CA GLY A 212 27.24 15.33 35.07
C GLY A 212 28.33 14.83 34.12
N GLU A 213 28.65 13.53 34.17
CA GLU A 213 29.65 12.92 33.31
C GLU A 213 29.14 12.80 31.85
N PRO A 214 29.86 13.32 30.85
CA PRO A 214 29.42 13.32 29.46
C PRO A 214 29.20 11.90 28.89
N ILE A 215 30.02 10.94 29.30
CA ILE A 215 29.93 9.54 28.83
C ILE A 215 28.66 8.87 29.37
N ASP A 216 28.30 9.14 30.61
CA ASP A 216 27.06 8.64 31.21
C ASP A 216 25.83 9.26 30.55
N ALA A 217 25.91 10.54 30.20
CA ALA A 217 24.83 11.22 29.48
C ALA A 217 24.61 10.62 28.08
N ILE A 218 25.70 10.36 27.35
CA ILE A 218 25.64 9.66 26.05
C ILE A 218 25.06 8.25 26.24
N SER A 219 25.56 7.50 27.24
CA SER A 219 25.10 6.15 27.52
C SER A 219 23.60 6.11 27.86
N ARG A 220 23.10 7.02 28.71
CA ARG A 220 21.66 7.12 29.01
C ARG A 220 20.84 7.54 27.80
N ALA A 221 21.34 8.49 27.00
CA ALA A 221 20.67 8.90 25.77
C ALA A 221 20.56 7.74 24.76
N ASP A 222 21.60 6.91 24.63
CA ASP A 222 21.66 5.83 23.63
C ASP A 222 21.06 4.51 24.12
N TYR A 223 21.20 4.17 25.40
CA TYR A 223 20.79 2.88 25.96
C TYR A 223 19.59 2.97 26.91
N GLY A 224 19.23 4.17 27.39
CA GLY A 224 18.24 4.36 28.45
C GLY A 224 18.84 4.09 29.83
N ASP A 225 18.04 4.21 30.90
CA ASP A 225 18.49 3.78 32.22
C ASP A 225 18.59 2.25 32.24
N LEU A 226 19.81 1.75 32.45
CA LEU A 226 20.05 0.32 32.66
C LEU A 226 19.53 -0.04 34.06
N SER A 227 18.25 -0.43 34.12
CA SER A 227 17.66 -1.11 35.29
C SER A 227 18.02 -2.59 35.31
#